data_AF-A0A6B3MTT0-F1
#
_entry.id   AF-A0A6B3MTT0-F1
#
_cell.length_a   1.000
_cell.length_b   1.000
_cell.length_c   1.000
_cell.angle_alpha   90.00
_cell.angle_beta   90.00
_cell.angle_gamma   90.00
#
_symmetry.space_group_name_H-M   'P 1'
#
loop_
_entity.id
_entity.type
_entity.pdbx_description
1 polymer ?
#
loop_
_entity_poly.entity_id
_entity_poly.type
_entity_poly.pdbx_seq_one_letter_code
_entity_poly.pdbx_strand_id
1 'polypeptide(L)'
;MTAIGIKPSTFLHQGLRLERTNNLTLFKFTDELGERMQTLLDKKKDDQLTPDETLELEAIGELDDIFSYINAVIMAEAANAHS
;
A
#
# COMPACT_ATOMS: atom_id res chain seq x y z
N MET A 1 5.73 -26.88 6.14
CA MET A 1 6.00 -25.77 7.08
C MET A 1 4.96 -24.70 6.78
N THR A 2 4.11 -24.34 7.73
CA THR A 2 3.06 -23.33 7.53
C THR A 2 3.72 -21.97 7.40
N ALA A 3 3.72 -21.39 6.19
CA ALA A 3 4.09 -20.00 5.99
C ALA A 3 3.17 -19.15 6.88
N ILE A 4 3.75 -18.45 7.85
CA ILE A 4 3.04 -17.47 8.65
C ILE A 4 2.78 -16.31 7.70
N GLY A 5 1.58 -16.25 7.12
CA GLY A 5 1.19 -15.15 6.24
C GLY A 5 1.27 -13.83 7.00
N ILE A 6 1.98 -12.87 6.44
CA ILE A 6 2.03 -11.50 6.98
C ILE A 6 0.68 -10.86 6.69
N LYS A 7 -0.03 -10.40 7.74
CA LYS A 7 -1.30 -9.70 7.53
C LYS A 7 -1.03 -8.28 7.05
N PRO A 8 -1.67 -7.80 5.97
CA PRO A 8 -1.54 -6.41 5.51
C PRO A 8 -1.83 -5.38 6.59
N SER A 9 -2.78 -5.69 7.48
CA SER A 9 -3.16 -4.84 8.61
C SER A 9 -2.03 -4.55 9.59
N THR A 10 -0.98 -5.38 9.63
CA THR A 10 0.22 -5.16 10.45
C THR A 10 0.94 -3.88 10.03
N PHE A 11 0.89 -3.54 8.74
CA PHE A 11 1.52 -2.34 8.18
C PHE A 11 0.66 -1.09 8.33
N LEU A 12 -0.61 -1.17 8.76
CA LEU A 12 -1.46 0.03 8.90
C LEU A 12 -0.88 1.05 9.90
N HIS A 13 -0.22 0.58 10.96
CA HIS A 13 0.30 1.46 12.01
C HIS A 13 1.53 2.27 11.59
N GLN A 14 2.40 1.71 10.73
CA GLN A 14 3.65 2.35 10.28
C GLN A 14 3.61 2.79 8.82
N GLY A 15 2.71 2.19 8.05
CA GLY A 15 2.65 2.30 6.60
C GLY A 15 1.60 3.26 6.09
N LEU A 16 0.70 3.78 6.95
CA LEU A 16 -0.35 4.70 6.52
C LEU A 16 0.03 6.16 6.76
N ARG A 17 -0.10 6.97 5.72
CA ARG A 17 -0.05 8.43 5.77
C ARG A 17 -1.31 9.02 5.13
N LEU A 18 -1.87 10.06 5.74
CA LEU A 18 -2.90 10.88 5.11
C LEU A 18 -2.24 12.06 4.40
N GLU A 19 -2.56 12.23 3.12
CA GLU A 19 -2.07 13.35 2.31
C GLU A 19 -3.25 14.18 1.82
N ARG A 20 -3.20 15.50 2.06
CA ARG A 20 -4.20 16.42 1.52
C ARG A 20 -3.78 16.88 0.14
N THR A 21 -4.54 16.49 -0.88
CA THR A 21 -4.38 16.97 -2.26
C THR A 21 -5.60 17.77 -2.66
N ASN A 22 -5.40 19.03 -3.04
CA ASN A 22 -6.45 20.02 -3.30
C ASN A 22 -7.38 20.20 -2.08
N ASN A 23 -8.50 19.47 -2.04
CA ASN A 23 -9.48 19.47 -0.95
C ASN A 23 -9.79 18.05 -0.41
N LEU A 24 -9.11 17.03 -0.91
CA LEU A 24 -9.32 15.64 -0.54
C LEU A 24 -8.22 15.15 0.38
N THR A 25 -8.61 14.38 1.39
CA THR A 25 -7.67 13.64 2.23
C THR A 25 -7.60 12.24 1.68
N LEU A 26 -6.47 11.90 1.05
CA LEU A 26 -6.23 10.58 0.44
C LEU A 26 -5.28 9.77 1.32
N PHE A 27 -5.45 8.46 1.26
CA PHE A 27 -4.59 7.48 1.90
C PHE A 27 -3.37 7.23 1.01
N LYS A 28 -2.18 7.30 1.58
CA LYS A 28 -0.93 6.98 0.91
C LYS A 28 -0.04 6.17 1.83
N PHE A 29 0.98 5.55 1.25
CA PHE A 29 2.04 4.99 2.05
C PHE A 29 2.88 6.07 2.73
N THR A 30 3.43 5.72 3.89
CA THR A 30 4.58 6.45 4.44
C THR A 30 5.78 6.25 3.52
N ASP A 31 6.72 7.20 3.57
CA ASP A 31 7.93 7.14 2.76
C ASP A 31 8.70 5.83 3.05
N GLU A 32 8.75 5.40 4.32
CA GLU A 32 9.37 4.14 4.75
C GLU A 32 8.73 2.90 4.07
N LEU A 33 7.39 2.80 4.07
CA LEU A 33 6.72 1.65 3.46
C LEU A 33 6.80 1.70 1.93
N GLY A 34 6.74 2.88 1.33
CA GLY A 34 6.93 3.07 -0.11
C GLY A 34 8.33 2.67 -0.57
N GLU A 35 9.38 3.13 0.13
CA GLU A 35 10.77 2.73 -0.13
C GLU A 35 10.98 1.23 0.07
N ARG A 36 10.35 0.64 1.08
CA ARG A 36 10.40 -0.81 1.32
C ARG A 36 9.76 -1.58 0.16
N MET A 37 8.57 -1.19 -0.27
CA MET A 37 7.89 -1.79 -1.43
C MET A 37 8.76 -1.70 -2.69
N GLN A 38 9.36 -0.52 -2.94
CA GLN A 38 10.23 -0.31 -4.09
C GLN A 38 11.46 -1.23 -4.04
N THR A 39 12.10 -1.34 -2.88
CA THR A 39 13.24 -2.24 -2.67
C THR A 39 12.88 -3.70 -2.96
N LEU A 40 11.71 -4.15 -2.48
CA LEU A 40 11.21 -5.51 -2.73
C LEU A 40 10.90 -5.73 -4.21
N LEU A 41 10.31 -4.74 -4.90
CA LEU A 41 10.05 -4.81 -6.34
C LEU A 41 11.35 -4.90 -7.14
N ASP A 42 12.39 -4.15 -6.75
CA ASP A 42 13.67 -4.20 -7.45
C ASP A 42 14.38 -5.54 -7.23
N LYS A 43 14.37 -6.08 -6.01
CA LYS A 43 14.85 -7.44 -5.75
C LYS A 43 14.06 -8.52 -6.52
N LYS A 44 12.75 -8.32 -6.70
CA LYS A 44 11.89 -9.23 -7.47
C LYS A 44 12.29 -9.24 -8.94
N LYS A 45 12.64 -8.09 -9.51
CA LYS A 45 13.11 -8.00 -10.91
C LYS A 45 14.41 -8.79 -11.12
N ASP A 46 15.25 -8.85 -10.09
CA ASP A 46 16.51 -9.60 -10.11
C ASP A 46 16.36 -11.08 -9.66
N ASP A 47 15.13 -11.57 -9.43
CA ASP A 47 14.84 -12.90 -8.86
C ASP A 47 15.56 -13.18 -7.52
N GLN A 48 15.86 -12.13 -6.76
CA GLN A 48 16.55 -12.19 -5.46
C GLN A 48 15.60 -12.15 -4.26
N LEU A 49 14.29 -12.28 -4.49
CA LEU A 49 13.29 -12.21 -3.43
C LEU A 49 13.32 -13.48 -2.57
N THR A 50 13.52 -13.31 -1.26
CA THR A 50 13.36 -14.43 -0.33
C THR A 50 11.88 -14.78 -0.14
N PRO A 51 11.55 -15.99 0.34
CA PRO A 51 10.15 -16.36 0.62
C PRO A 51 9.47 -15.40 1.61
N ASP A 52 10.20 -14.93 2.62
CA ASP A 52 9.68 -13.98 3.61
C ASP A 52 9.41 -12.60 2.98
N GLU A 53 10.33 -12.11 2.15
CA GLU A 53 10.16 -10.88 1.38
C GLU A 53 9.04 -10.98 0.33
N THR A 54 8.77 -12.17 -0.17
CA THR A 54 7.64 -12.43 -1.08
C THR A 54 6.32 -12.23 -0.35
N LEU A 55 6.18 -12.81 0.84
CA LEU A 55 4.99 -12.62 1.69
C LEU A 55 4.85 -11.16 2.12
N GLU A 56 5.96 -10.47 2.39
CA GLU A 56 5.96 -9.05 2.72
C GLU A 56 5.46 -8.20 1.53
N LEU A 57 5.99 -8.45 0.33
CA LEU A 57 5.58 -7.75 -0.88
C LEU A 57 4.11 -7.99 -1.22
N GLU A 58 3.61 -9.22 -1.06
CA GLU A 58 2.19 -9.55 -1.25
C GLU A 58 1.32 -8.77 -0.26
N ALA A 59 1.68 -8.76 1.03
CA ALA A 59 0.93 -8.05 2.05
C ALA A 59 0.93 -6.52 1.86
N ILE A 60 2.05 -5.94 1.40
CA ILE A 60 2.12 -4.51 1.06
C ILE A 60 1.29 -4.21 -0.20
N GLY A 61 1.32 -5.10 -1.21
CA GLY A 61 0.52 -4.97 -2.43
C GLY A 61 -0.99 -4.98 -2.14
N GLU A 62 -1.46 -5.90 -1.30
CA GLU A 62 -2.86 -5.91 -0.86
C GLU A 62 -3.26 -4.60 -0.16
N LEU A 63 -2.35 -4.00 0.60
CA LEU A 63 -2.60 -2.72 1.25
C LEU A 63 -2.72 -1.57 0.23
N ASP A 64 -1.93 -1.61 -0.84
CA ASP A 64 -1.96 -0.62 -1.93
C ASP A 64 -3.31 -0.67 -2.66
N ASP A 65 -3.80 -1.87 -2.94
CA ASP A 65 -5.11 -2.09 -3.57
C ASP A 65 -6.24 -1.53 -2.69
N ILE A 66 -6.18 -1.76 -1.38
CA ILE A 66 -7.15 -1.21 -0.41
C ILE A 66 -7.13 0.32 -0.43
N PHE A 67 -5.94 0.93 -0.37
CA PHE A 67 -5.82 2.40 -0.38
C PHE A 67 -6.27 3.00 -1.70
N SER A 68 -5.90 2.38 -2.83
CA SER A 68 -6.33 2.76 -4.16
C SER A 68 -7.86 2.73 -4.30
N TYR A 69 -8.52 1.68 -3.80
CA TYR A 69 -9.97 1.59 -3.79
C TYR A 69 -10.62 2.71 -2.95
N ILE A 70 -10.16 2.90 -1.72
CA ILE A 70 -10.69 3.96 -0.83
C ILE A 70 -10.50 5.33 -1.47
N ASN A 71 -9.31 5.60 -2.02
CA ASN A 71 -9.03 6.85 -2.72
C ASN A 71 -9.94 7.05 -3.93
N ALA A 72 -10.19 6.00 -4.72
CA ALA A 72 -11.09 6.06 -5.86
C ALA A 72 -12.53 6.43 -5.44
N VAL A 73 -13.02 5.84 -4.34
CA VAL A 73 -14.34 6.19 -3.78
C VAL A 73 -14.39 7.64 -3.32
N ILE A 74 -13.38 8.12 -2.57
CA ILE A 74 -13.29 9.51 -2.11
C ILE A 74 -13.29 10.48 -3.30
N MET A 75 -12.52 10.17 -4.35
CA MET A 75 -12.47 10.99 -5.57
C MET A 75 -13.79 10.99 -6.32
N ALA A 76 -14.48 9.85 -6.40
CA ALA A 76 -15.79 9.74 -7.04
C ALA A 76 -16.86 10.54 -6.29
N GLU A 77 -16.89 10.48 -4.96
CA GLU A 77 -17.80 11.30 -4.15
C GLU A 77 -17.53 12.79 -4.30
N ALA A 78 -16.26 13.18 -4.33
CA ALA A 78 -15.87 14.57 -4.55
C ALA A 78 -16.29 15.10 -5.92
N ALA A 79 -16.20 14.28 -6.97
CA ALA A 79 -16.65 14.65 -8.31
C ALA A 79 -18.18 14.83 -8.36
N ASN A 80 -18.93 13.96 -7.70
CA ASN A 80 -20.39 14.05 -7.62
C ASN A 80 -20.87 15.27 -6.81
N ALA A 81 -20.13 15.70 -5.78
CA ALA A 81 -20.47 16.86 -4.96
C ALA A 81 -20.22 18.22 -5.64
N HIS A 82 -19.56 18.23 -6.80
CA HIS A 82 -19.35 19.43 -7.64
C HIS A 82 -20.14 19.39 -8.95
N SER A 83 -21.07 18.44 -9.09
CA SER A 83 -21.98 18.28 -10.24
C SER A 83 -23.32 18.97 -10.03
#